data_AF-A0A0M7AIC7-F1
#
_entry.id   AF-A0A0M7AIC7-F1
#
_cell.length_a   1.000
_cell.length_b   1.000
_cell.length_c   1.000
_cell.angle_alpha   90.00
_cell.angle_beta   90.00
_cell.angle_gamma   90.00
#
_symmetry.space_group_name_H-M   'P 1'
#
loop_
_entity.id
_entity.type
_entity.pdbx_description
1 polymer ?
#
loop_
_entity_poly.entity_id
_entity_poly.type
_entity_poly.pdbx_seq_one_letter_code
_entity_poly.pdbx_strand_id
1 'polypeptide(L)'
;MRQRMAKILKSLGVLFTACGAMGFVPTILLFIFLNGSAIGGAVIDERYFVCGREGCSEVWPVFYHISWYVHTFTFSAFFAMLCCFLGHDLLLRRLTFPKGPPLS
;
A
#
# COMPACT_ATOMS: atom_id res chain seq x y z
N MET A 1 -1.31 -20.43 21.15
CA MET A 1 -0.38 -19.54 20.41
C MET A 1 -0.95 -19.09 19.06
N ARG A 2 -1.37 -20.00 18.18
CA ARG A 2 -1.90 -19.68 16.84
C ARG A 2 -3.10 -18.71 16.84
N GLN A 3 -4.09 -18.88 17.70
CA GLN A 3 -5.21 -17.92 17.81
C GLN A 3 -4.77 -16.49 18.22
N ARG A 4 -3.70 -16.36 19.03
CA ARG A 4 -3.13 -15.05 19.38
C ARG A 4 -2.47 -14.39 18.17
N MET A 5 -1.74 -15.17 17.35
CA MET A 5 -1.15 -14.67 16.10
C MET A 5 -2.20 -14.21 15.09
N ALA A 6 -3.32 -14.92 14.95
CA ALA A 6 -4.43 -14.48 14.10
C ALA A 6 -4.97 -13.11 14.55
N LYS A 7 -5.24 -12.93 15.85
CA LYS A 7 -5.69 -11.63 16.37
C LYS A 7 -4.70 -10.50 16.11
N ILE A 8 -3.39 -10.76 16.23
CA ILE A 8 -2.34 -9.78 15.94
C ILE A 8 -2.35 -9.41 14.45
N LEU A 9 -2.37 -10.39 13.55
CA LEU A 9 -2.43 -10.17 12.10
C LEU A 9 -3.67 -9.34 11.70
N LYS A 10 -4.84 -9.64 12.27
CA LYS A 10 -6.05 -8.86 12.03
C LYS A 10 -5.89 -7.41 12.50
N SER A 11 -5.32 -7.21 13.69
CA SER A 11 -5.13 -5.87 14.26
C SER A 11 -4.12 -5.05 13.46
N LEU A 12 -3.03 -5.67 13.01
CA LEU A 12 -2.07 -5.05 12.10
C LEU A 12 -2.69 -4.73 10.75
N GLY A 13 -3.51 -5.63 10.19
CA GLY A 13 -4.25 -5.38 8.95
C GLY A 13 -5.12 -4.13 9.05
N VAL A 14 -5.91 -4.01 10.13
CA VAL A 14 -6.74 -2.82 10.39
C VAL A 14 -5.90 -1.55 10.57
N LEU A 15 -4.78 -1.63 11.29
CA LEU A 15 -3.87 -0.50 11.45
C LEU A 15 -3.30 -0.04 10.10
N PHE A 16 -2.87 -0.97 9.25
CA PHE A 16 -2.39 -0.65 7.89
C PHE A 16 -3.49 -0.08 7.00
N THR A 17 -4.75 -0.51 7.15
CA THR A 17 -5.89 0.12 6.48
C THR A 17 -6.06 1.58 6.90
N ALA A 18 -6.00 1.86 8.21
CA ALA A 18 -6.12 3.23 8.73
C ALA A 18 -4.96 4.11 8.26
N CYS A 19 -3.72 3.61 8.30
CA CYS A 19 -2.55 4.31 7.79
C CYS A 19 -2.62 4.56 6.28
N GLY A 20 -3.03 3.55 5.50
CA GLY A 20 -3.21 3.67 4.05
C GLY A 20 -4.29 4.69 3.68
N ALA A 21 -5.38 4.74 4.44
CA ALA A 21 -6.44 5.74 4.26
C ALA A 21 -5.94 7.17 4.53
N MET A 22 -5.05 7.37 5.50
CA MET A 22 -4.41 8.68 5.70
C MET A 22 -3.50 9.10 4.54
N GLY A 23 -2.82 8.14 3.89
CA GLY A 23 -2.03 8.38 2.68
C GLY A 23 -2.87 8.70 1.44
N PHE A 24 -4.16 8.39 1.45
CA PHE A 24 -5.07 8.59 0.32
C PHE A 24 -5.38 10.07 0.06
N VAL A 25 -5.58 10.87 1.11
CA VAL A 25 -5.87 12.31 1.00
C VAL A 25 -4.75 13.08 0.28
N PRO A 26 -3.48 13.00 0.69
CA PRO A 26 -2.39 13.65 -0.04
C PRO A 26 -2.21 13.08 -1.45
N THR A 27 -2.49 11.78 -1.66
CA THR A 27 -2.48 11.19 -3.01
C THR A 27 -3.53 11.82 -3.92
N ILE A 28 -4.76 12.04 -3.44
CA ILE A 28 -5.83 12.72 -4.20
C ILE A 28 -5.44 14.17 -4.48
N LEU A 29 -4.92 14.89 -3.49
CA LEU A 29 -4.51 16.29 -3.69
C LEU A 29 -3.46 16.39 -4.78
N LEU A 30 -2.42 15.54 -4.74
CA LEU A 30 -1.41 15.46 -5.79
C LEU A 30 -2.02 15.10 -7.14
N PHE A 31 -2.99 14.18 -7.18
CA PHE A 31 -3.69 13.81 -8.40
C PHE A 31 -4.41 15.01 -9.04
N ILE A 32 -5.08 15.83 -8.23
CA ILE A 32 -5.79 17.04 -8.69
C ILE A 32 -4.80 18.08 -9.16
N PHE A 33 -3.74 18.37 -8.38
CA PHE A 33 -2.76 19.40 -8.74
C PHE A 33 -1.93 19.05 -9.98
N LEU A 34 -1.73 17.75 -10.25
CA LEU A 34 -0.90 17.27 -11.35
C LEU A 34 -1.72 16.69 -12.50
N ASN A 35 -3.06 16.91 -12.51
CA ASN A 35 -3.98 16.46 -13.56
C ASN A 35 -3.82 14.98 -13.95
N GLY A 36 -3.55 14.11 -12.98
CA GLY A 36 -3.39 12.69 -13.27
C GLY A 36 -2.71 11.87 -12.19
N SER A 37 -2.49 10.59 -12.49
CA SER A 37 -1.90 9.66 -11.55
C SER A 37 -0.39 9.88 -11.47
N ALA A 38 0.09 10.52 -10.40
CA ALA A 38 1.51 10.70 -10.11
C ALA A 38 2.21 9.39 -9.70
N ILE A 39 1.94 8.32 -10.45
CA ILE A 39 2.43 6.95 -10.24
C ILE A 39 3.87 6.83 -10.76
N GLY A 40 4.29 7.73 -11.64
CA GLY A 40 5.64 7.78 -12.18
C GLY A 40 6.20 9.18 -12.14
N GLY A 41 7.50 9.26 -11.88
CA GLY A 41 8.28 10.46 -12.10
C GLY A 41 9.57 10.09 -12.82
N ALA A 42 10.11 11.04 -13.58
CA ALA A 42 11.37 10.89 -14.28
C ALA A 42 12.29 12.06 -13.92
N VAL A 43 13.59 11.80 -13.82
CA VAL A 43 14.61 12.84 -13.70
C VAL A 43 15.43 12.82 -14.99
N ILE A 44 15.41 13.93 -15.73
CA ILE A 44 16.09 14.08 -17.02
C ILE A 44 16.85 15.41 -16.99
N ASP A 45 18.17 15.37 -17.18
CA ASP A 45 19.04 16.56 -17.17
C ASP A 45 18.78 17.48 -15.97
N GLU A 46 18.79 16.92 -14.75
CA GLU A 46 18.53 17.61 -13.47
C GLU A 46 17.12 18.22 -13.30
N ARG A 47 16.21 18.01 -14.26
CA ARG A 47 14.80 18.42 -14.16
C ARG A 47 13.93 17.27 -13.70
N TYR A 48 12.97 17.59 -12.85
CA TYR A 48 12.09 16.62 -12.21
C TYR A 48 10.72 16.65 -12.88
N PHE A 49 10.26 15.49 -13.33
CA PHE A 49 8.99 15.34 -14.00
C PHE A 49 8.09 14.41 -13.21
N VAL A 50 6.81 14.74 -13.15
CA VAL A 50 5.77 13.82 -12.69
C VAL A 50 4.84 13.54 -13.85
N CYS A 51 4.62 12.26 -14.12
CA CYS A 51 3.83 11.77 -15.24
C CYS A 51 2.46 11.33 -14.76
N GLY A 52 1.42 11.94 -15.33
CA GLY A 52 0.03 11.56 -15.19
C GLY A 52 -0.49 10.82 -16.43
N ARG A 53 -1.82 10.71 -16.52
CA ARG A 53 -2.49 10.02 -17.63
C ARG A 53 -2.35 10.78 -18.96
N GLU A 54 -2.27 12.11 -18.90
CA GLU A 54 -2.29 12.98 -20.08
C GLU A 54 -0.90 13.52 -20.47
N GLY A 55 0.16 13.15 -19.73
CA GLY A 55 1.53 13.56 -20.03
C GLY A 55 2.39 13.73 -18.79
N CYS A 56 3.60 14.23 -18.98
CA CYS A 56 4.54 14.54 -17.90
C CYS A 56 4.69 16.05 -17.75
N SER A 57 4.58 16.54 -16.52
CA SER A 57 4.78 17.93 -16.18
C SER A 57 6.07 18.09 -15.38
N GLU A 58 6.86 19.10 -15.73
CA GLU A 58 8.00 19.51 -14.93
C GLU A 58 7.51 20.09 -13.60
N VAL A 59 8.08 19.60 -12.51
CA VAL A 59 7.73 20.02 -11.15
C VAL A 59 8.99 20.37 -10.38
N TRP A 60 8.83 21.12 -9.29
CA TRP A 60 9.95 21.37 -8.41
C TRP A 60 10.37 20.06 -7.69
N PRO A 61 11.65 19.90 -7.35
CA PRO A 61 12.17 18.68 -6.72
C PRO A 61 11.38 18.28 -5.47
N VAL A 62 10.93 19.26 -4.68
CA VAL A 62 10.13 19.05 -3.47
C VAL A 62 8.82 18.32 -3.78
N PHE A 63 8.08 18.73 -4.83
CA PHE A 63 6.82 18.08 -5.21
C PHE A 63 7.05 16.68 -5.76
N TYR A 64 8.14 16.47 -6.49
CA TYR A 64 8.55 15.14 -6.95
C TYR A 64 8.79 14.18 -5.76
N HIS A 65 9.58 14.61 -4.78
CA HIS A 65 9.86 13.79 -3.59
C HIS A 65 8.60 13.52 -2.77
N ILE A 66 7.77 14.54 -2.52
CA ILE A 66 6.49 14.37 -1.80
C ILE A 66 5.62 13.33 -2.51
N SER A 67 5.47 13.46 -3.84
CA SER A 67 4.70 12.51 -4.63
C SER A 67 5.23 11.09 -4.52
N TRP A 68 6.55 10.92 -4.64
CA TRP A 68 7.20 9.62 -4.52
C TRP A 68 6.98 8.99 -3.13
N TYR A 69 7.16 9.76 -2.06
CA TYR A 69 6.98 9.27 -0.68
C TYR A 69 5.54 8.89 -0.38
N VAL A 70 4.59 9.76 -0.71
CA VAL A 70 3.16 9.52 -0.49
C VAL A 70 2.71 8.28 -1.25
N HIS A 71 3.17 8.11 -2.48
CA HIS A 71 2.81 6.96 -3.28
C HIS A 71 3.42 5.65 -2.76
N THR A 72 4.73 5.66 -2.47
CA THR A 72 5.44 4.51 -1.88
C THR A 72 4.83 4.09 -0.56
N PHE A 73 4.47 5.06 0.30
CA PHE A 73 3.82 4.81 1.58
C PHE A 73 2.46 4.15 1.40
N THR A 74 1.62 4.69 0.51
CA THR A 74 0.27 4.18 0.25
C THR A 74 0.32 2.76 -0.31
N PHE A 75 1.20 2.51 -1.28
CA PHE A 75 1.41 1.16 -1.85
C PHE A 75 1.90 0.17 -0.78
N SER A 76 2.86 0.57 0.04
CA SER A 76 3.43 -0.27 1.09
C SER A 76 2.39 -0.60 2.16
N ALA A 77 1.57 0.39 2.57
CA ALA A 77 0.48 0.18 3.51
C ALA A 77 -0.58 -0.79 2.96
N PHE A 78 -0.94 -0.64 1.68
CA PHE A 78 -1.90 -1.53 1.02
C PHE A 78 -1.37 -2.97 0.90
N PHE A 79 -0.10 -3.12 0.51
CA PHE A 79 0.55 -4.44 0.44
C PHE A 79 0.63 -5.11 1.82
N ALA A 80 1.04 -4.36 2.85
CA ALA A 80 1.11 -4.87 4.22
C ALA A 80 -0.28 -5.28 4.75
N MET A 81 -1.32 -4.50 4.43
CA MET A 81 -2.71 -4.83 4.73
C MET A 81 -3.12 -6.16 4.09
N LEU A 82 -2.84 -6.36 2.79
CA LEU A 82 -3.13 -7.60 2.07
C LEU A 82 -2.41 -8.80 2.71
N CYS A 83 -1.12 -8.68 3.00
CA CYS A 83 -0.35 -9.74 3.66
C CYS A 83 -0.93 -10.10 5.04
N CYS A 84 -1.35 -9.10 5.81
CA CYS A 84 -1.94 -9.31 7.13
C CYS A 84 -3.28 -10.06 7.05
N PHE A 85 -4.16 -9.67 6.14
CA PHE A 85 -5.46 -10.34 5.98
C PHE A 85 -5.34 -11.73 5.36
N LEU A 86 -4.49 -11.91 4.34
CA LEU A 86 -4.22 -13.22 3.76
C LEU A 86 -3.57 -14.15 4.78
N GLY A 87 -2.58 -13.65 5.53
CA GLY A 87 -1.95 -14.39 6.62
C GLY A 87 -2.94 -14.79 7.70
N HIS A 88 -3.85 -13.88 8.08
CA HIS A 88 -4.93 -14.17 9.02
C HIS A 88 -5.86 -15.28 8.50
N ASP A 89 -6.32 -15.20 7.26
CA ASP A 89 -7.23 -16.21 6.65
C ASP A 89 -6.55 -17.59 6.56
N LEU A 90 -5.30 -17.64 6.08
CA LEU A 90 -4.52 -18.88 6.02
C LEU A 90 -4.31 -19.50 7.41
N LEU A 91 -4.09 -18.67 8.44
CA LEU A 91 -3.92 -19.15 9.81
C LEU A 91 -5.24 -19.71 10.37
N LEU A 92 -6.37 -19.07 10.08
CA LEU A 92 -7.69 -19.55 10.50
C LEU A 92 -8.07 -20.85 9.79
N ARG A 93 -7.84 -20.97 8.48
CA ARG A 93 -8.08 -22.22 7.73
C ARG A 93 -7.30 -23.40 8.32
N ARG A 94 -6.05 -23.19 8.72
CA ARG A 94 -5.23 -24.22 9.39
C ARG A 94 -5.71 -24.56 10.81
N LEU A 95 -6.53 -23.72 11.43
CA LEU A 95 -7.13 -23.98 12.74
C LEU A 95 -8.48 -24.69 12.63
N THR A 96 -9.27 -24.38 11.62
CA THR A 96 -10.59 -25.00 11.39
C THR A 96 -10.51 -26.37 10.72
N PHE A 97 -9.51 -26.57 9.85
CA PHE A 97 -9.21 -27.87 9.25
C PHE A 97 -7.81 -28.32 9.66
N PRO A 98 -7.63 -28.82 10.90
CA PRO A 98 -6.42 -29.58 11.21
C PRO A 98 -6.41 -30.76 10.24
N LYS A 99 -5.26 -31.01 9.58
CA LYS A 99 -5.06 -32.18 8.70
C LYS A 99 -5.80 -33.37 9.30
N GLY A 100 -6.83 -33.86 8.61
CA GLY A 100 -7.61 -35.01 9.05
C GLY A 100 -6.67 -36.19 9.34
N PRO A 101 -7.05 -37.11 10.24
CA PRO A 101 -6.22 -38.25 10.56
C PRO A 101 -5.81 -38.99 9.28
N PRO A 102 -4.60 -39.57 9.23
CA PRO A 102 -4.21 -40.39 8.08
C PRO A 102 -5.28 -41.46 7.87
N LEU A 103 -5.81 -41.54 6.65
CA LEU A 103 -6.69 -42.62 6.23
C LEU A 103 -5.94 -43.92 6.49
N SER A 104 -6.36 -44.63 7.54
CA SER A 104 -5.97 -46.00 7.86
C SER A 104 -6.54 -46.96 6.84
#